data_AF-A0A9D5X513-F1
#
_entry.id   AF-A0A9D5X513-F1
#
_cell.length_a   1.000
_cell.length_b   1.000
_cell.length_c   1.000
_cell.angle_alpha   90.00
_cell.angle_beta   90.00
_cell.angle_gamma   90.00
#
_symmetry.space_group_name_H-M   'P 1'
#
loop_
_entity.id
_entity.type
_entity.pdbx_description
1 polymer ?
#
loop_
_entity_poly.entity_id
_entity_poly.type
_entity_poly.pdbx_seq_one_letter_code
_entity_poly.pdbx_strand_id
1 'polypeptide(L)'
;MQNIDRRNFLSNGVIGVATAIFVLPGCTSLPQLSLTEAVRRLLTISSQNAFAELMQANGFFDSQIARIAVPDRLGGARVTNIATALLRSEAIQKRLLKQVNRAAETGAELAAPIVAETIRNMSIADAAAIIKGGDRAATNLLQRELGSSLVTHMLPGISKGLNLFDNEIINLALSQISDIDFADISEDVTIKTSEAIYRSIGAQEARIRANPSATGDPLLISVFGLS
;
A
#
# COMPACT_ATOMS: atom_id res chain seq x y z
N MET A 1 -9.28 10.05 106.32
CA MET A 1 -8.76 8.68 106.18
C MET A 1 -8.89 8.30 104.71
N GLN A 2 -8.01 8.81 103.83
CA GLN A 2 -6.78 8.13 103.39
C GLN A 2 -7.00 6.66 103.06
N ASN A 3 -7.16 6.37 101.76
CA ASN A 3 -6.33 5.39 101.08
C ASN A 3 -6.25 5.75 99.59
N ILE A 4 -5.07 6.18 99.20
CA ILE A 4 -4.59 6.25 97.83
C ILE A 4 -4.02 4.87 97.55
N ASP A 5 -4.41 4.24 96.45
CA ASP A 5 -3.56 3.20 95.86
C ASP A 5 -3.32 3.46 94.38
N ARG A 6 -2.02 3.47 94.07
CA ARG A 6 -1.43 3.87 92.81
C ARG A 6 -1.19 2.64 91.97
N ARG A 7 -1.76 2.56 90.76
CA ARG A 7 -1.15 1.77 89.68
C ARG A 7 -1.13 2.58 88.39
N ASN A 8 0.10 2.98 88.06
CA ASN A 8 0.56 3.40 86.76
C ASN A 8 0.17 2.39 85.68
N PHE A 9 -0.42 2.84 84.58
CA PHE A 9 -0.05 2.33 83.28
C PHE A 9 -0.02 3.47 82.27
N LEU A 10 1.19 3.76 81.80
CA LEU A 10 1.52 4.69 80.75
C LEU A 10 1.22 4.01 79.41
N SER A 11 0.45 4.64 78.53
CA SER A 11 0.61 4.44 77.08
C SER A 11 0.30 5.73 76.34
N ASN A 12 1.36 6.52 76.16
CA ASN A 12 1.82 7.18 74.93
C ASN A 12 0.83 7.68 73.87
N GLY A 13 1.04 8.96 73.48
CA GLY A 13 0.96 9.49 72.10
C GLY A 13 -0.45 9.81 71.63
N VAL A 14 -1.00 11.02 71.77
CA VAL A 14 -0.65 12.33 71.18
C VAL A 14 -0.35 12.33 69.66
N ILE A 15 -1.15 13.15 68.98
CA ILE A 15 -0.93 13.91 67.73
C ILE A 15 -1.28 13.21 66.41
N GLY A 16 -2.29 13.80 65.76
CA GLY A 16 -2.79 13.38 64.46
C GLY A 16 -1.85 13.68 63.30
N VAL A 17 -2.04 12.89 62.27
CA VAL A 17 -1.83 13.29 60.88
C VAL A 17 -3.02 12.69 60.14
N ALA A 18 -4.01 13.53 59.81
CA ALA A 18 -5.01 13.16 58.81
C ALA A 18 -4.30 13.14 57.45
N THR A 19 -3.78 11.98 57.07
CA THR A 19 -3.28 11.75 55.71
C THR A 19 -4.47 11.73 54.77
N ALA A 20 -4.78 12.89 54.18
CA ALA A 20 -5.58 12.96 52.97
C ALA A 20 -4.81 12.21 51.87
N ILE A 21 -5.17 10.94 51.64
CA ILE A 21 -4.69 10.18 50.50
C ILE A 21 -5.29 10.86 49.27
N PHE A 22 -4.49 11.69 48.62
CA PHE A 22 -4.74 12.14 47.25
C PHE A 22 -4.78 10.88 46.38
N VAL A 23 -5.98 10.42 46.06
CA VAL A 23 -6.19 9.47 44.97
C VAL A 23 -5.89 10.25 43.69
N LEU A 24 -4.62 10.20 43.27
CA LEU A 24 -4.26 10.63 41.92
C LEU A 24 -5.13 9.82 40.96
N PRO A 25 -5.88 10.44 40.03
CA PRO A 25 -6.53 9.69 38.97
C PRO A 25 -5.43 8.91 38.23
N GLY A 26 -5.46 7.60 38.43
CA GLY A 26 -4.56 6.67 37.76
C GLY A 26 -4.62 6.95 36.27
N CYS A 27 -3.43 6.99 35.67
CA CYS A 27 -3.20 7.14 34.24
C CYS A 27 -4.37 6.59 33.44
N THR A 28 -5.12 7.47 32.77
CA THR A 28 -5.87 7.08 31.60
C THR A 28 -4.90 6.31 30.72
N SER A 29 -5.06 4.99 30.66
CA SER A 29 -4.34 4.15 29.73
C SER A 29 -4.42 4.84 28.38
N LEU A 30 -3.26 5.23 27.84
CA LEU A 30 -3.16 5.53 26.42
C LEU A 30 -3.96 4.45 25.69
N PRO A 31 -4.83 4.80 24.72
CA PRO A 31 -5.53 3.79 23.93
C PRO A 31 -4.52 2.72 23.58
N GLN A 32 -4.74 1.46 23.98
CA GLN A 32 -3.74 0.41 23.83
C GLN A 32 -3.21 0.47 22.39
N LEU A 33 -1.96 0.91 22.22
CA LEU A 33 -1.37 1.16 20.92
C LEU A 33 -1.25 -0.19 20.21
N SER A 34 -2.24 -0.52 19.40
CA SER A 34 -2.22 -1.72 18.59
C SER A 34 -1.34 -1.46 17.39
N LEU A 35 -0.10 -1.94 17.45
CA LEU A 35 0.84 -1.87 16.32
C LEU A 35 0.27 -2.57 15.07
N THR A 36 -0.47 -3.65 15.28
CA THR A 36 -1.19 -4.36 14.22
C THR A 36 -2.20 -3.44 13.52
N GLU A 37 -2.96 -2.69 14.31
CA GLU A 37 -3.91 -1.74 13.74
C GLU A 37 -3.22 -0.55 13.07
N ALA A 38 -2.08 -0.11 13.60
CA ALA A 38 -1.27 0.93 12.96
C ALA A 38 -0.76 0.49 11.58
N VAL A 39 -0.27 -0.76 11.45
CA VAL A 39 0.14 -1.32 10.15
C VAL A 39 -1.05 -1.40 9.19
N ARG A 40 -2.20 -1.89 9.65
CA ARG A 40 -3.42 -1.98 8.82
C ARG A 40 -3.88 -0.61 8.34
N ARG A 41 -3.87 0.39 9.22
CA ARG A 41 -4.31 1.75 8.94
C ARG A 41 -3.33 2.48 8.03
N LEU A 42 -2.02 2.28 8.22
CA LEU A 42 -0.97 2.74 7.31
C LEU A 42 -1.23 2.22 5.89
N LEU A 43 -1.45 0.91 5.74
CA LEU A 43 -1.72 0.28 4.45
C LEU A 43 -3.03 0.74 3.83
N THR A 44 -4.06 0.96 4.64
CA THR A 44 -5.35 1.44 4.17
C THR A 44 -5.21 2.84 3.57
N ILE A 45 -4.60 3.78 4.30
CA ILE A 45 -4.43 5.16 3.83
C ILE A 45 -3.45 5.21 2.65
N SER A 46 -2.33 4.48 2.71
CA SER A 46 -1.36 4.46 1.61
C SER A 46 -1.96 3.88 0.33
N SER A 47 -2.76 2.82 0.44
CA SER A 47 -3.45 2.21 -0.70
C SER A 47 -4.55 3.11 -1.25
N GLN A 48 -5.37 3.72 -0.39
CA GLN A 48 -6.41 4.66 -0.82
C GLN A 48 -5.81 5.84 -1.59
N ASN A 49 -4.74 6.45 -1.07
CA ASN A 49 -4.06 7.56 -1.75
C ASN A 49 -3.44 7.11 -3.08
N ALA A 50 -2.81 5.94 -3.11
CA ALA A 50 -2.22 5.40 -4.33
C ALA A 50 -3.29 5.15 -5.41
N PHE A 51 -4.39 4.48 -5.08
CA PHE A 51 -5.48 4.24 -6.03
C PHE A 51 -6.19 5.53 -6.45
N ALA A 52 -6.33 6.49 -5.54
CA ALA A 52 -6.89 7.80 -5.86
C ALA A 52 -6.04 8.61 -6.85
N GLU A 53 -4.72 8.37 -6.92
CA GLU A 53 -3.84 8.94 -7.96
C GLU A 53 -3.89 8.10 -9.24
N LEU A 54 -3.78 6.77 -9.12
CA LEU A 54 -3.67 5.85 -10.26
C LEU A 54 -4.91 5.76 -11.13
N MET A 55 -6.11 5.82 -10.52
CA MET A 55 -7.39 5.70 -11.22
C MET A 55 -7.90 7.03 -11.80
N GLN A 56 -7.13 8.12 -11.65
CA GLN A 56 -7.46 9.36 -12.35
C GLN A 56 -7.28 9.19 -13.85
N ALA A 57 -7.93 10.06 -14.64
CA ALA A 57 -7.70 10.10 -16.08
C ALA A 57 -6.20 10.34 -16.37
N ASN A 58 -5.55 9.41 -17.06
CA ASN A 58 -4.11 9.40 -17.32
C ASN A 58 -3.25 9.21 -16.06
N GLY A 59 -3.79 8.70 -14.94
CA GLY A 59 -3.07 8.55 -13.68
C GLY A 59 -1.79 7.70 -13.80
N PHE A 60 -1.86 6.61 -14.56
CA PHE A 60 -0.66 5.84 -14.91
C PHE A 60 0.22 6.59 -15.92
N PHE A 61 -0.39 7.13 -16.98
CA PHE A 61 0.35 7.74 -18.07
C PHE A 61 1.15 8.99 -17.64
N ASP A 62 0.64 9.81 -16.74
CA ASP A 62 1.30 11.02 -16.25
C ASP A 62 2.21 10.77 -15.04
N SER A 63 2.08 9.62 -14.37
CA SER A 63 2.87 9.28 -13.20
C SER A 63 4.32 8.92 -13.54
N GLN A 64 5.27 9.56 -12.85
CA GLN A 64 6.69 9.23 -12.99
C GLN A 64 7.06 7.87 -12.37
N ILE A 65 6.25 7.39 -11.40
CA ILE A 65 6.53 6.16 -10.66
C ILE A 65 5.67 4.98 -11.12
N ALA A 66 4.53 5.23 -11.77
CA ALA A 66 3.59 4.19 -12.15
C ALA A 66 3.43 4.01 -13.66
N ARG A 67 3.96 4.92 -14.49
CA ARG A 67 3.89 4.78 -15.95
C ARG A 67 4.41 3.43 -16.41
N ILE A 68 3.58 2.73 -17.17
CA ILE A 68 3.91 1.45 -17.78
C ILE A 68 4.57 1.73 -19.12
N ALA A 69 5.80 1.25 -19.26
CA ALA A 69 6.50 1.27 -20.54
C ALA A 69 5.86 0.25 -21.49
N VAL A 70 5.88 0.56 -22.78
CA VAL A 70 5.47 -0.39 -23.81
C VAL A 70 6.39 -1.62 -23.72
N PRO A 71 5.87 -2.86 -23.69
CA PRO A 71 6.68 -4.07 -23.63
C PRO A 71 7.81 -4.09 -24.67
N ASP A 72 9.06 -4.32 -24.24
CA ASP A 72 10.25 -4.33 -25.14
C ASP A 72 10.12 -5.34 -26.27
N ARG A 73 9.35 -6.41 -26.03
CA ARG A 73 9.03 -7.44 -27.03
C ARG A 73 8.37 -6.81 -28.26
N LEU A 74 7.47 -5.84 -28.10
CA LEU A 74 6.84 -5.12 -29.22
C LEU A 74 7.84 -4.35 -30.11
N GLY A 75 9.09 -4.17 -29.68
CA GLY A 75 10.18 -3.55 -30.43
C GLY A 75 11.20 -4.51 -31.07
N GLY A 76 10.91 -5.83 -31.07
CA GLY A 76 11.83 -6.94 -31.33
C GLY A 76 12.65 -6.90 -32.64
N ALA A 77 13.83 -7.52 -32.58
CA ALA A 77 14.92 -7.46 -33.56
C ALA A 77 14.69 -8.16 -34.93
N ARG A 78 13.53 -8.79 -35.15
CA ARG A 78 13.18 -9.53 -36.39
C ARG A 78 12.00 -8.94 -37.16
N VAL A 79 11.48 -7.81 -36.70
CA VAL A 79 10.40 -7.15 -37.41
C VAL A 79 10.98 -6.65 -38.75
N THR A 80 10.32 -6.99 -39.86
CA THR A 80 10.73 -6.54 -41.20
C THR A 80 10.75 -5.01 -41.22
N ASN A 81 11.77 -4.41 -41.88
CA ASN A 81 12.14 -3.00 -41.76
C ASN A 81 10.96 -2.00 -41.76
N ILE A 82 9.87 -2.29 -42.48
CA ILE A 82 8.68 -1.44 -42.58
C ILE A 82 7.77 -1.55 -41.34
N ALA A 83 7.47 -2.76 -40.87
CA ALA A 83 6.65 -2.95 -39.67
C ALA A 83 7.39 -2.43 -38.42
N THR A 84 8.71 -2.57 -38.35
CA THR A 84 9.53 -2.05 -37.26
C THR A 84 9.58 -0.54 -37.32
N ALA A 85 9.73 0.03 -38.51
CA ALA A 85 9.73 1.48 -38.71
C ALA A 85 8.38 2.10 -38.34
N LEU A 86 7.25 1.44 -38.65
CA LEU A 86 5.92 1.89 -38.26
C LEU A 86 5.72 1.79 -36.75
N LEU A 87 6.04 0.65 -36.12
CA LEU A 87 5.97 0.48 -34.67
C LEU A 87 6.93 1.42 -33.91
N ARG A 88 8.05 1.80 -34.53
CA ARG A 88 9.01 2.80 -34.01
C ARG A 88 8.64 4.25 -34.35
N SER A 89 7.59 4.48 -35.14
CA SER A 89 7.14 5.84 -35.39
C SER A 89 6.64 6.46 -34.09
N GLU A 90 7.04 7.70 -33.83
CA GLU A 90 6.71 8.40 -32.59
C GLU A 90 5.19 8.46 -32.35
N ALA A 91 4.41 8.66 -33.41
CA ALA A 91 2.96 8.69 -33.35
C ALA A 91 2.34 7.36 -32.90
N ILE A 92 2.87 6.23 -33.39
CA ILE A 92 2.40 4.90 -33.00
C ILE A 92 2.85 4.59 -31.58
N GLN A 93 4.13 4.79 -31.24
CA GLN A 93 4.64 4.57 -29.88
C GLN A 93 3.85 5.36 -28.84
N LYS A 94 3.53 6.63 -29.11
CA LYS A 94 2.73 7.47 -28.21
C LYS A 94 1.31 6.94 -28.04
N ARG A 95 0.69 6.42 -29.11
CA ARG A 95 -0.63 5.78 -29.02
C ARG A 95 -0.58 4.49 -28.22
N LEU A 96 0.40 3.62 -28.49
CA LEU A 96 0.62 2.37 -27.76
C LEU A 96 0.83 2.63 -26.27
N LEU A 97 1.71 3.56 -25.93
CA LEU A 97 1.98 3.96 -24.55
C LEU A 97 0.69 4.42 -23.86
N LYS A 98 -0.11 5.27 -24.49
CA LYS A 98 -1.40 5.69 -23.94
C LYS A 98 -2.35 4.52 -23.73
N GLN A 99 -2.43 3.57 -24.67
CA GLN A 99 -3.32 2.41 -24.54
C GLN A 99 -2.91 1.48 -23.41
N VAL A 100 -1.61 1.15 -23.31
CA VAL A 100 -1.07 0.32 -22.23
C VAL A 100 -1.38 0.94 -20.86
N ASN A 101 -1.21 2.26 -20.72
CA ASN A 101 -1.49 2.94 -19.46
C ASN A 101 -3.01 3.04 -19.15
N ARG A 102 -3.88 3.17 -20.16
CA ARG A 102 -5.34 3.06 -19.96
C ARG A 102 -5.77 1.64 -19.57
N ALA A 103 -5.14 0.62 -20.14
CA ALA A 103 -5.36 -0.76 -19.72
C ALA A 103 -4.94 -0.95 -18.26
N ALA A 104 -3.80 -0.39 -17.86
CA ALA A 104 -3.33 -0.39 -16.47
C ALA A 104 -4.30 0.32 -15.52
N GLU A 105 -4.93 1.44 -15.92
CA GLU A 105 -6.00 2.10 -15.15
C GLU A 105 -7.16 1.13 -14.89
N THR A 106 -7.63 0.43 -15.93
CA THR A 106 -8.69 -0.60 -15.78
C THR A 106 -8.25 -1.73 -14.84
N GLY A 107 -6.99 -2.16 -14.94
CA GLY A 107 -6.41 -3.13 -14.01
C GLY A 107 -6.45 -2.63 -12.57
N ALA A 108 -6.09 -1.37 -12.33
CA ALA A 108 -6.11 -0.77 -10.99
C ALA A 108 -7.53 -0.68 -10.40
N GLU A 109 -8.55 -0.42 -11.22
CA GLU A 109 -9.95 -0.45 -10.80
C GLU A 109 -10.36 -1.83 -10.27
N LEU A 110 -9.90 -2.90 -10.91
CA LEU A 110 -10.14 -4.28 -10.46
C LEU A 110 -9.29 -4.68 -9.25
N ALA A 111 -8.08 -4.12 -9.13
CA ALA A 111 -7.17 -4.38 -8.03
C ALA A 111 -7.62 -3.76 -6.70
N ALA A 112 -8.16 -2.54 -6.73
CA ALA A 112 -8.52 -1.77 -5.55
C ALA A 112 -9.37 -2.54 -4.51
N PRO A 113 -10.48 -3.21 -4.88
CA PRO A 113 -11.29 -3.96 -3.90
C PRO A 113 -10.54 -5.16 -3.31
N ILE A 114 -9.72 -5.86 -4.10
CA ILE A 114 -8.94 -7.02 -3.65
C ILE A 114 -7.87 -6.58 -2.65
N VAL A 115 -7.15 -5.48 -2.94
CA VAL A 115 -6.18 -4.91 -2.01
C VAL A 115 -6.85 -4.50 -0.70
N ALA A 116 -8.00 -3.82 -0.76
CA ALA A 116 -8.73 -3.39 0.43
C ALA A 116 -9.23 -4.58 1.27
N GLU A 117 -9.71 -5.66 0.64
CA GLU A 117 -10.12 -6.88 1.34
C GLU A 117 -8.93 -7.58 2.00
N THR A 118 -7.80 -7.70 1.29
CA THR A 118 -6.58 -8.33 1.85
C THR A 118 -6.06 -7.55 3.05
N ILE A 119 -6.01 -6.21 2.99
CA ILE A 119 -5.57 -5.39 4.14
C ILE A 119 -6.45 -5.62 5.37
N ARG A 120 -7.77 -5.80 5.17
CA ARG A 120 -8.70 -6.08 6.27
C ARG A 120 -8.45 -7.45 6.90
N ASN A 121 -8.22 -8.48 6.08
CA ASN A 121 -8.22 -9.87 6.53
C ASN A 121 -6.83 -10.46 6.79
N MET A 122 -5.76 -9.83 6.32
CA MET A 122 -4.41 -10.38 6.43
C MET A 122 -3.96 -10.48 7.89
N SER A 123 -3.17 -11.51 8.18
CA SER A 123 -2.51 -11.67 9.46
C SER A 123 -1.22 -10.85 9.50
N ILE A 124 -0.97 -10.17 10.61
CA ILE A 124 0.23 -9.36 10.82
C ILE A 124 0.98 -9.96 12.01
N ALA A 125 1.90 -10.88 11.71
CA ALA A 125 2.60 -11.66 12.74
C ALA A 125 3.63 -10.84 13.54
N ASP A 126 4.32 -9.89 12.90
CA ASP A 126 5.32 -9.05 13.56
C ASP A 126 5.12 -7.57 13.18
N ALA A 127 4.07 -6.98 13.75
CA ALA A 127 3.75 -5.58 13.52
C ALA A 127 4.90 -4.65 13.96
N ALA A 128 5.63 -4.99 15.03
CA ALA A 128 6.73 -4.17 15.52
C ALA A 128 7.89 -4.11 14.51
N ALA A 129 8.26 -5.24 13.90
CA ALA A 129 9.26 -5.26 12.84
C ALA A 129 8.82 -4.50 11.59
N ILE A 130 7.53 -4.50 11.26
CA ILE A 130 7.00 -3.74 10.12
C ILE A 130 7.04 -2.24 10.39
N ILE A 131 6.64 -1.81 11.59
CA ILE A 131 6.71 -0.40 11.98
C ILE A 131 8.15 0.10 11.97
N LYS A 132 9.09 -0.66 12.54
CA LYS A 132 10.53 -0.31 12.57
C LYS A 132 11.28 -0.61 11.27
N GLY A 133 10.62 -1.26 10.31
CA GLY A 133 11.21 -1.62 9.04
C GLY A 133 11.43 -0.40 8.14
N GLY A 134 12.01 -0.64 6.97
CA GLY A 134 12.20 0.41 5.97
C GLY A 134 10.89 0.99 5.44
N ASP A 135 11.02 2.00 4.60
CA ASP A 135 9.93 2.86 4.11
C ASP A 135 8.76 2.13 3.42
N ARG A 136 8.96 0.87 3.04
CA ARG A 136 8.01 0.03 2.30
C ARG A 136 7.72 -1.30 3.00
N ALA A 137 8.06 -1.43 4.28
CA ALA A 137 7.94 -2.70 5.00
C ALA A 137 6.50 -3.23 5.02
N ALA A 138 5.50 -2.36 5.17
CA ALA A 138 4.10 -2.79 5.16
C ALA A 138 3.65 -3.15 3.73
N THR A 139 4.08 -2.39 2.73
CA THR A 139 3.81 -2.67 1.31
C THR A 139 4.41 -4.01 0.88
N ASN A 140 5.61 -4.33 1.35
CA ASN A 140 6.25 -5.63 1.08
C ASN A 140 5.49 -6.78 1.73
N LEU A 141 4.93 -6.59 2.93
CA LEU A 141 4.01 -7.56 3.53
C LEU A 141 2.78 -7.73 2.63
N LEU A 142 2.11 -6.65 2.26
CA LEU A 142 0.92 -6.69 1.41
C LEU A 142 1.18 -7.43 0.08
N GLN A 143 2.32 -7.16 -0.56
CA GLN A 143 2.72 -7.83 -1.80
C GLN A 143 2.89 -9.35 -1.60
N ARG A 144 3.44 -9.77 -0.46
CA ARG A 144 3.59 -11.20 -0.12
C ARG A 144 2.24 -11.86 0.13
N GLU A 145 1.32 -11.18 0.82
CA GLU A 145 -0.03 -11.70 1.13
C GLU A 145 -0.90 -11.83 -0.12
N LEU A 146 -0.82 -10.87 -1.05
CA LEU A 146 -1.56 -10.92 -2.31
C LEU A 146 -0.97 -11.91 -3.31
N GLY A 147 0.36 -12.05 -3.34
CA GLY A 147 1.07 -12.95 -4.26
C GLY A 147 0.62 -12.76 -5.71
N SER A 148 0.35 -13.88 -6.40
CA SER A 148 -0.15 -13.89 -7.78
C SER A 148 -1.63 -13.56 -7.92
N SER A 149 -2.40 -13.55 -6.82
CA SER A 149 -3.85 -13.30 -6.85
C SER A 149 -4.17 -11.95 -7.48
N LEU A 150 -3.36 -10.92 -7.19
CA LEU A 150 -3.56 -9.59 -7.75
C LEU A 150 -3.45 -9.59 -9.29
N VAL A 151 -2.43 -10.27 -9.82
CA VAL A 151 -2.21 -10.40 -11.28
C VAL A 151 -3.40 -11.11 -11.93
N THR A 152 -3.84 -12.24 -11.36
CA THR A 152 -4.98 -13.01 -11.86
C THR A 152 -6.26 -12.18 -11.94
N HIS A 153 -6.53 -11.33 -10.96
CA HIS A 153 -7.74 -10.50 -10.94
C HIS A 153 -7.68 -9.32 -11.94
N MET A 154 -6.49 -8.77 -12.19
CA MET A 154 -6.31 -7.66 -13.12
C MET A 154 -6.30 -8.08 -14.58
N LEU A 155 -5.81 -9.29 -14.87
CA LEU A 155 -5.56 -9.77 -16.22
C LEU A 155 -6.77 -9.59 -17.16
N PRO A 156 -8.01 -9.98 -16.80
CA PRO A 156 -9.16 -9.83 -17.69
C PRO A 156 -9.45 -8.36 -18.06
N GLY A 157 -9.30 -7.43 -17.10
CA GLY A 157 -9.52 -6.01 -17.33
C GLY A 157 -8.44 -5.39 -18.22
N ILE A 158 -7.19 -5.78 -17.99
CA ILE A 158 -6.05 -5.32 -18.79
C ILE A 158 -6.15 -5.87 -20.21
N SER A 159 -6.41 -7.16 -20.39
CA SER A 159 -6.63 -7.75 -21.72
C SER A 159 -7.74 -7.02 -22.47
N LYS A 160 -8.88 -6.74 -21.81
CA LYS A 160 -9.97 -5.95 -22.41
C LYS A 160 -9.54 -4.53 -22.80
N GLY A 161 -8.76 -3.87 -21.95
CA GLY A 161 -8.20 -2.54 -22.25
C GLY A 161 -7.22 -2.55 -23.42
N LEU A 162 -6.57 -3.69 -23.66
CA LEU A 162 -5.69 -3.93 -24.79
C LEU A 162 -6.44 -4.44 -26.04
N ASN A 163 -7.78 -4.54 -26.05
CA ASN A 163 -8.52 -5.03 -27.23
C ASN A 163 -8.34 -4.19 -28.51
N LEU A 164 -7.76 -2.98 -28.43
CA LEU A 164 -7.36 -2.24 -29.65
C LEU A 164 -6.19 -2.91 -30.40
N PHE A 165 -5.46 -3.82 -29.75
CA PHE A 165 -4.51 -4.73 -30.39
C PHE A 165 -5.22 -5.95 -31.02
N ASP A 166 -6.44 -6.27 -30.58
CA ASP A 166 -7.28 -7.39 -31.05
C ASP A 166 -8.04 -7.07 -32.35
N ASN A 167 -7.36 -6.39 -33.28
CA ASN A 167 -7.76 -6.41 -34.68
C ASN A 167 -7.08 -7.64 -35.29
N GLU A 168 -7.85 -8.59 -35.85
CA GLU A 168 -7.30 -9.82 -36.48
C GLU A 168 -6.13 -9.51 -37.42
N ILE A 169 -6.19 -8.40 -38.15
CA ILE A 169 -5.12 -7.98 -39.07
C ILE A 169 -3.85 -7.55 -38.32
N ILE A 170 -4.00 -6.85 -37.19
CA ILE A 170 -2.87 -6.42 -36.35
C ILE A 170 -2.26 -7.61 -35.63
N ASN A 171 -3.07 -8.51 -35.06
CA ASN A 171 -2.59 -9.74 -34.41
C ASN A 171 -1.92 -10.70 -35.42
N LEU A 172 -2.48 -10.86 -36.62
CA LEU A 172 -1.85 -11.65 -37.69
C LEU A 172 -0.53 -11.01 -38.16
N ALA A 173 -0.48 -9.68 -38.28
CA ALA A 173 0.75 -8.97 -38.63
C ALA A 173 1.81 -9.07 -37.53
N LEU A 174 1.45 -8.94 -36.25
CA LEU A 174 2.38 -9.05 -35.13
C LEU A 174 2.90 -10.49 -34.97
N SER A 175 2.04 -11.50 -35.03
CA SER A 175 2.45 -12.91 -34.93
C SER A 175 3.38 -13.34 -36.06
N GLN A 176 3.10 -12.94 -37.31
CA GLN A 176 3.95 -13.28 -38.46
C GLN A 176 5.30 -12.55 -38.49
N ILE A 177 5.39 -11.39 -37.84
CA ILE A 177 6.56 -10.51 -37.95
C ILE A 177 7.42 -10.53 -36.67
N SER A 178 6.87 -10.89 -35.51
CA SER A 178 7.55 -10.75 -34.22
C SER A 178 7.54 -11.99 -33.31
N ASP A 179 6.81 -13.06 -33.64
CA ASP A 179 6.68 -14.27 -32.78
C ASP A 179 6.12 -13.93 -31.38
N ILE A 180 5.27 -12.90 -31.30
CA ILE A 180 4.67 -12.39 -30.05
C ILE A 180 3.17 -12.69 -30.05
N ASP A 181 2.71 -13.30 -28.96
CA ASP A 181 1.29 -13.51 -28.68
C ASP A 181 0.70 -12.32 -27.90
N PHE A 182 -0.56 -11.98 -28.19
CA PHE A 182 -1.35 -11.03 -27.43
C PHE A 182 -1.50 -11.44 -25.96
N ALA A 183 -1.55 -12.74 -25.68
CA ALA A 183 -1.58 -13.28 -24.32
C ALA A 183 -0.32 -12.86 -23.54
N ASP A 184 0.87 -12.99 -24.14
CA ASP A 184 2.14 -12.61 -23.51
C ASP A 184 2.23 -11.11 -23.24
N ILE A 185 1.73 -10.28 -24.17
CA ILE A 185 1.66 -8.82 -23.98
C ILE A 185 0.73 -8.49 -22.82
N SER A 186 -0.44 -9.11 -22.76
CA SER A 186 -1.42 -8.90 -21.69
C SER A 186 -0.84 -9.28 -20.34
N GLU A 187 -0.14 -10.41 -20.25
CA GLU A 187 0.52 -10.87 -19.03
C GLU A 187 1.63 -9.91 -18.60
N ASP A 188 2.54 -9.51 -19.49
CA ASP A 188 3.63 -8.57 -19.19
C ASP A 188 3.09 -7.21 -18.70
N VAL A 189 2.08 -6.66 -19.36
CA VAL A 189 1.43 -5.42 -18.92
C VAL A 189 0.76 -5.61 -17.57
N THR A 190 0.15 -6.76 -17.30
CA THR A 190 -0.49 -7.06 -16.01
C THR A 190 0.52 -7.13 -14.87
N ILE A 191 1.66 -7.81 -15.08
CA ILE A 191 2.75 -7.88 -14.11
C ILE A 191 3.30 -6.49 -13.83
N LYS A 192 3.62 -5.71 -14.87
CA LYS A 192 4.12 -4.34 -14.72
C LYS A 192 3.12 -3.42 -14.02
N THR A 193 1.82 -3.61 -14.29
CA THR A 193 0.75 -2.86 -13.61
C THR A 193 0.71 -3.20 -12.12
N SER A 194 0.82 -4.48 -11.77
CA SER A 194 0.94 -4.93 -10.38
C SER A 194 2.13 -4.28 -9.66
N GLU A 195 3.30 -4.30 -10.29
CA GLU A 195 4.51 -3.67 -9.74
C GLU A 195 4.36 -2.16 -9.59
N ALA A 196 3.73 -1.48 -10.55
CA ALA A 196 3.45 -0.05 -10.49
C ALA A 196 2.49 0.29 -9.33
N ILE A 197 1.44 -0.52 -9.12
CA ILE A 197 0.53 -0.37 -7.98
C ILE A 197 1.31 -0.47 -6.68
N TYR A 198 2.10 -1.53 -6.47
CA TYR A 198 2.90 -1.65 -5.26
C TYR A 198 3.89 -0.50 -5.11
N ARG A 199 4.59 -0.09 -6.18
CA ARG A 199 5.47 1.08 -6.16
C ARG A 199 4.74 2.33 -5.67
N SER A 200 3.54 2.60 -6.17
CA SER A 200 2.70 3.72 -5.73
C SER A 200 2.31 3.60 -4.26
N ILE A 201 1.79 2.45 -3.81
CA ILE A 201 1.40 2.21 -2.42
C ILE A 201 2.58 2.46 -1.47
N GLY A 202 3.75 1.90 -1.78
CA GLY A 202 4.90 2.10 -0.90
C GLY A 202 5.53 3.49 -1.00
N ALA A 203 5.28 4.25 -2.08
CA ALA A 203 5.63 5.67 -2.12
C ALA A 203 4.73 6.47 -1.16
N GLN A 204 3.44 6.13 -1.08
CA GLN A 204 2.53 6.71 -0.09
C GLN A 204 2.87 6.27 1.33
N GLU A 205 3.24 5.01 1.55
CA GLU A 205 3.75 4.52 2.85
C GLU A 205 4.96 5.34 3.30
N ALA A 206 5.96 5.53 2.43
CA ALA A 206 7.14 6.32 2.71
C ALA A 206 6.78 7.78 3.07
N ARG A 207 5.86 8.40 2.33
CA ARG A 207 5.36 9.76 2.62
C ARG A 207 4.71 9.84 4.00
N ILE A 208 3.91 8.85 4.36
CA ILE A 208 3.24 8.80 5.67
C ILE A 208 4.28 8.62 6.80
N ARG A 209 5.25 7.72 6.62
CA ARG A 209 6.34 7.53 7.60
C ARG A 209 7.16 8.79 7.81
N ALA A 210 7.46 9.53 6.73
CA ALA A 210 8.22 10.76 6.78
C ALA A 210 7.45 11.94 7.41
N ASN A 211 6.12 11.97 7.27
CA ASN A 211 5.28 13.01 7.85
C ASN A 211 3.93 12.43 8.33
N PRO A 212 3.91 11.74 9.48
CA PRO A 212 2.70 11.07 9.96
C PRO A 212 1.61 12.06 10.38
N SER A 213 1.99 13.28 10.77
CA SER A 213 1.05 14.37 11.09
C SER A 213 0.13 14.74 9.92
N ALA A 214 0.59 14.58 8.68
CA ALA A 214 -0.23 14.85 7.49
C ALA A 214 -1.41 13.88 7.33
N THR A 215 -1.38 12.72 7.99
CA THR A 215 -2.51 11.77 7.94
C THR A 215 -3.71 12.22 8.76
N GLY A 216 -3.51 13.11 9.75
CA GLY A 216 -4.53 13.46 10.74
C GLY A 216 -4.96 12.27 11.62
N ASP A 217 -4.24 11.16 11.58
CA ASP A 217 -4.60 9.92 12.25
C ASP A 217 -3.87 9.80 13.60
N PRO A 218 -4.57 9.86 14.74
CA PRO A 218 -3.91 9.84 16.05
C PRO A 218 -3.05 8.58 16.29
N LEU A 219 -3.46 7.43 15.74
CA LEU A 219 -2.72 6.18 15.89
C LEU A 219 -1.42 6.23 15.09
N LEU A 220 -1.48 6.62 13.82
CA LEU A 220 -0.27 6.73 12.99
C LEU A 220 0.67 7.82 13.50
N ILE A 221 0.14 8.96 13.94
CA ILE A 221 0.92 10.03 14.56
C ILE A 221 1.64 9.53 15.81
N SER A 222 0.95 8.76 16.67
CA SER A 222 1.58 8.22 17.88
C SER A 222 2.67 7.18 17.61
N VAL A 223 2.48 6.34 16.58
CA VAL A 223 3.39 5.23 16.26
C VAL A 223 4.62 5.68 15.46
N PHE A 224 4.44 6.61 14.52
CA PHE A 224 5.51 7.09 13.63
C PHE A 224 6.03 8.49 13.99
N GLY A 225 5.33 9.25 14.84
CA GLY A 225 5.78 10.58 15.26
C GLY A 225 6.85 10.58 16.35
N LEU A 226 7.15 9.40 16.93
CA LEU A 226 8.17 9.21 17.96
C LEU A 226 9.48 8.59 17.41
N SER A 227 9.52 8.28 16.11
CA SER A 227 10.66 7.62 15.43
C SER A 227 11.55 8.60 14.70
#